data_AF-A0A8T2V772-F1
#
_entry.id   AF-A0A8T2V772-F1
#
_cell.length_a   1.000
_cell.length_b   1.000
_cell.length_c   1.000
_cell.angle_alpha   90.00
_cell.angle_beta   90.00
_cell.angle_gamma   90.00
#
_symmetry.space_group_name_H-M   'P 1'
#
loop_
_entity.id
_entity.type
_entity.pdbx_description
1 polymer ?
#
loop_
_entity_poly.entity_id
_entity_poly.type
_entity_poly.pdbx_seq_one_letter_code
_entity_poly.pdbx_strand_id
1 'polypeptide(L)'
;MEALGGDKRWFDRFLAQHIAVAYFFLAALMYTISPRMAYHFSECVERHLPAPAVAVEYYTKGDLYMFDEFQTNQVPNSRRPKVDNLYDVFINIRDDEGEH
;
A
#
# COMPACT_ATOMS: atom_id res chain seq x y z
N MET A 1 9.50 4.79 -11.65
CA MET A 1 9.24 5.63 -12.86
C MET A 1 10.42 6.55 -13.17
N GLU A 2 11.03 7.21 -12.19
CA GLU A 2 12.20 8.10 -12.43
C GLU A 2 13.42 7.35 -12.99
N ALA A 3 13.73 6.15 -12.49
CA ALA A 3 14.82 5.31 -13.00
C ALA A 3 14.61 4.81 -14.45
N LEU A 4 13.37 4.85 -14.97
CA LEU A 4 13.02 4.45 -16.35
C LEU A 4 13.14 5.62 -17.33
N GLY A 5 13.52 6.83 -16.87
CA GLY A 5 13.75 7.98 -17.73
C GLY A 5 12.50 8.74 -18.18
N GLY A 6 11.36 8.55 -17.51
CA GLY A 6 10.13 9.31 -17.74
C GLY A 6 10.21 10.80 -17.35
N ASP A 7 11.36 11.24 -16.84
CA ASP A 7 11.64 12.60 -16.39
C ASP A 7 12.50 13.42 -17.38
N LYS A 8 12.82 12.84 -18.54
CA LYS A 8 13.78 13.43 -19.51
C LYS A 8 13.20 14.60 -20.32
N ARG A 9 11.87 14.68 -20.46
CA ARG A 9 11.22 15.77 -21.22
C ARG A 9 10.49 16.69 -20.26
N TRP A 10 10.65 17.99 -20.47
CA TRP A 10 9.97 19.02 -19.68
C TRP A 10 8.43 18.87 -19.71
N PHE A 11 7.87 18.42 -20.83
CA PHE A 11 6.42 18.20 -20.96
C PHE A 11 5.91 17.08 -20.04
N ASP A 12 6.68 16.02 -19.84
CA ASP A 12 6.29 14.90 -18.97
C ASP A 12 6.16 15.38 -17.51
N ARG A 13 7.08 16.25 -17.06
CA ARG A 13 7.05 16.90 -15.74
C ARG A 13 5.83 17.81 -15.59
N PHE A 14 5.61 18.67 -16.58
CA PHE A 14 4.47 19.59 -16.58
C PHE A 14 3.16 18.81 -16.49
N LEU A 15 2.96 17.80 -17.34
CA LEU A 15 1.74 16.99 -17.34
C LEU A 15 1.57 16.21 -16.04
N ALA A 16 2.62 15.57 -15.53
CA ALA A 16 2.58 14.80 -14.28
C ALA A 16 2.16 15.69 -13.09
N GLN A 17 2.71 16.90 -12.97
CA GLN A 17 2.36 17.84 -11.91
C GLN A 17 0.89 18.25 -11.96
N HIS A 18 0.36 18.57 -13.16
CA HIS A 18 -1.04 18.98 -13.30
C HIS A 18 -2.01 17.82 -13.04
N ILE A 19 -1.68 16.61 -13.49
CA ILE A 19 -2.47 15.41 -13.20
C ILE A 19 -2.47 15.12 -11.70
N ALA A 20 -1.33 15.26 -11.01
CA ALA A 20 -1.25 15.05 -9.57
C ALA A 20 -2.16 16.02 -8.80
N VAL A 21 -2.12 17.32 -9.17
CA VAL A 21 -2.99 18.34 -8.56
C VAL A 21 -4.47 18.05 -8.88
N ALA A 22 -4.81 17.72 -10.12
CA ALA A 22 -6.18 17.38 -10.51
C ALA A 22 -6.69 16.14 -9.75
N TYR A 23 -5.86 15.10 -9.60
CA TYR A 23 -6.19 13.89 -8.86
C TYR A 23 -6.43 14.19 -7.37
N PHE A 24 -5.62 15.04 -6.75
CA PHE A 24 -5.82 15.47 -5.36
C PHE A 24 -7.20 16.13 -5.17
N PHE A 25 -7.57 17.07 -6.04
CA PHE A 25 -8.87 17.74 -5.95
C PHE A 25 -10.04 16.79 -6.24
N LEU A 26 -9.89 15.86 -7.20
CA LEU A 26 -10.88 14.82 -7.47
C LEU A 26 -11.10 13.95 -6.24
N ALA A 27 -10.03 13.47 -5.60
CA ALA A 27 -10.10 12.65 -4.40
C ALA A 27 -10.75 13.41 -3.23
N ALA A 28 -10.37 14.67 -3.02
CA ALA A 28 -10.95 15.51 -1.98
C ALA A 28 -12.46 15.76 -2.19
N LEU A 29 -12.88 16.07 -3.43
CA LEU A 29 -14.28 16.26 -3.77
C LEU A 29 -15.09 14.96 -3.64
N MET A 30 -14.52 13.84 -4.09
CA MET A 30 -15.16 12.53 -3.94
C MET A 30 -15.37 12.17 -2.47
N TYR A 31 -14.39 12.50 -1.61
CA TYR A 31 -14.47 12.27 -0.17
C TYR A 31 -15.56 13.12 0.50
N THR A 32 -15.71 14.40 0.12
CA THR A 32 -16.73 15.28 0.70
C THR A 32 -18.15 14.94 0.26
N ILE A 33 -18.34 14.47 -0.98
CA ILE A 33 -19.66 14.07 -1.49
C ILE A 33 -20.07 12.69 -0.97
N SER A 34 -19.15 11.72 -1.00
CA SER A 34 -19.46 10.34 -0.63
C SER A 34 -18.22 9.61 -0.09
N PRO A 35 -18.03 9.55 1.23
CA PRO A 35 -16.84 8.93 1.81
C PRO A 35 -16.74 7.44 1.45
N ARG A 36 -17.87 6.71 1.43
CA ARG A 36 -17.86 5.27 1.06
C ARG A 36 -17.32 5.01 -0.33
N MET A 37 -17.67 5.85 -1.31
CA MET A 37 -17.17 5.68 -2.67
C MET A 37 -15.67 5.93 -2.74
N ALA A 38 -15.18 6.94 -2.01
CA ALA A 38 -13.76 7.26 -1.98
C ALA A 38 -12.90 6.12 -1.41
N TYR A 39 -13.35 5.48 -0.34
CA TYR A 39 -12.67 4.31 0.23
C TYR A 39 -12.71 3.11 -0.71
N HIS A 40 -13.87 2.83 -1.34
CA HIS A 40 -13.99 1.74 -2.30
C HIS A 40 -13.08 1.96 -3.52
N PHE A 41 -12.98 3.19 -4.03
CA PHE A 41 -12.06 3.54 -5.10
C PHE A 41 -10.60 3.29 -4.70
N SER A 42 -10.21 3.71 -3.49
CA SER A 42 -8.86 3.50 -2.97
C SER A 42 -8.53 2.02 -2.84
N GLU A 43 -9.45 1.21 -2.31
CA GLU A 43 -9.32 -0.24 -2.23
C GLU A 43 -9.15 -0.88 -3.62
N CYS A 44 -9.92 -0.44 -4.62
CA CYS A 44 -9.73 -0.92 -5.99
C CYS A 44 -8.32 -0.60 -6.50
N VAL A 45 -7.80 0.61 -6.25
CA VAL A 45 -6.44 1.00 -6.68
C VAL A 45 -5.39 0.12 -6.00
N GLU A 46 -5.49 -0.08 -4.68
CA GLU A 46 -4.53 -0.88 -3.90
C GLU A 46 -4.50 -2.34 -4.33
N ARG A 47 -5.66 -2.93 -4.66
CA ARG A 47 -5.75 -4.30 -5.17
C ARG A 47 -5.07 -4.49 -6.54
N HIS A 48 -4.98 -3.43 -7.36
CA HIS A 48 -4.31 -3.49 -8.66
C HIS A 48 -2.79 -3.25 -8.56
N LEU A 49 -2.32 -2.63 -7.48
CA LEU A 49 -0.90 -2.35 -7.29
C LEU A 49 -0.19 -3.59 -6.74
N PRO A 50 0.98 -3.96 -7.31
CA PRO A 50 1.77 -5.05 -6.77
C PRO A 50 2.28 -4.68 -5.37
N ALA A 51 2.45 -5.69 -4.53
CA ALA A 51 3.01 -5.47 -3.20
C ALA A 51 4.44 -4.89 -3.28
N PRO A 52 4.79 -3.91 -2.42
CA PRO A 52 6.13 -3.35 -2.36
C PRO A 52 7.14 -4.40 -1.90
N ALA A 53 8.33 -4.39 -2.51
CA ALA A 53 9.37 -5.39 -2.26
C ALA A 53 9.78 -5.50 -0.78
N VAL A 54 9.80 -4.36 -0.06
CA VAL A 54 10.12 -4.30 1.37
C VAL A 54 9.08 -5.05 2.21
N ALA A 55 7.79 -4.90 1.90
CA ALA A 55 6.73 -5.61 2.62
C ALA A 55 6.78 -7.11 2.33
N VAL A 56 7.03 -7.50 1.08
CA VAL A 56 7.24 -8.91 0.72
C VAL A 56 8.40 -9.47 1.51
N GLU A 57 9.53 -8.76 1.59
CA GLU A 57 10.69 -9.21 2.37
C GLU A 57 10.36 -9.33 3.86
N TYR A 58 9.74 -8.31 4.46
CA TYR A 58 9.36 -8.29 5.87
C TYR A 58 8.42 -9.45 6.27
N TYR A 59 7.39 -9.70 5.45
CA TYR A 59 6.36 -10.70 5.76
C TYR A 59 6.68 -12.13 5.30
N THR A 60 7.61 -12.30 4.34
CA THR A 60 7.85 -13.62 3.71
C THR A 60 9.30 -14.11 3.77
N LYS A 61 10.29 -13.23 4.02
CA LYS A 61 11.71 -13.59 3.97
C LYS A 61 12.43 -13.28 5.28
N GLY A 62 13.45 -14.08 5.59
CA GLY A 62 14.34 -13.86 6.73
C GLY A 62 14.00 -14.73 7.94
N ASP A 63 14.69 -14.43 9.06
CA ASP A 63 14.38 -14.99 10.36
C ASP A 63 13.19 -14.19 10.91
N LEU A 64 11.98 -14.74 10.79
CA LEU A 64 10.72 -14.15 11.31
C LEU A 64 10.76 -13.93 12.82
N TYR A 65 11.87 -14.19 13.50
CA TYR A 65 12.16 -13.91 14.90
C TYR A 65 11.61 -12.56 15.38
N MET A 66 11.91 -11.45 14.68
CA MET A 66 11.36 -10.14 15.06
C MET A 66 9.84 -10.07 14.88
N PHE A 67 9.26 -10.76 13.90
CA PHE A 67 7.81 -10.77 13.67
C PHE A 67 7.07 -11.59 14.74
N ASP A 68 7.64 -12.73 15.14
CA ASP A 68 7.10 -13.67 16.13
C ASP A 68 7.19 -13.13 17.57
N GLU A 69 8.24 -12.37 17.90
CA GLU A 69 8.44 -11.83 19.26
C GLU A 69 7.45 -10.71 19.63
N PHE A 70 7.00 -9.91 18.66
CA PHE A 70 6.04 -8.83 18.90
C PHE A 70 4.58 -9.30 18.88
N GLN A 71 4.30 -10.53 18.44
CA GLN A 71 2.96 -11.12 18.47
C GLN A 71 2.73 -11.86 19.80
N THR A 72 2.05 -11.22 20.75
CA THR A 72 1.84 -11.80 22.09
C THR A 72 0.70 -12.83 22.14
N ASN A 73 -0.17 -12.87 21.12
CA ASN A 73 -1.44 -13.58 21.15
C ASN A 73 -1.49 -14.86 20.29
N GLN A 74 -0.44 -15.17 19.52
CA GLN A 74 -0.40 -16.34 18.64
C GLN A 74 0.80 -17.24 18.91
N VAL A 75 0.69 -18.50 18.47
CA VAL A 75 1.80 -19.46 18.60
C VAL A 75 2.88 -19.08 17.59
N PRO A 76 4.16 -19.08 17.99
CA PRO A 76 5.30 -18.85 17.11
C PRO A 76 5.20 -19.61 15.78
N ASN A 77 5.47 -18.95 14.65
CA ASN A 77 5.47 -19.51 13.28
C ASN A 77 4.13 -20.02 12.73
N SER A 78 3.00 -19.73 13.38
CA SER A 78 1.68 -20.22 12.93
C SER A 78 1.07 -19.40 11.78
N ARG A 79 1.37 -18.10 11.69
CA ARG A 79 0.85 -17.19 10.65
C ARG A 79 1.89 -16.98 9.54
N ARG A 80 1.53 -17.30 8.30
CA ARG A 80 2.27 -16.91 7.09
C ARG A 80 1.36 -16.11 6.16
N PRO A 81 1.33 -14.78 6.30
CA PRO A 81 0.42 -13.95 5.54
C PRO A 81 0.76 -13.97 4.05
N LYS A 82 -0.27 -13.86 3.21
CA LYS A 82 -0.10 -13.67 1.76
C LYS A 82 0.16 -12.20 1.48
N VAL A 83 1.03 -11.93 0.52
CA VAL A 83 1.47 -10.58 0.15
C VAL A 83 1.56 -10.51 -1.37
N ASP A 84 0.41 -10.50 -2.04
CA ASP A 84 0.35 -10.48 -3.50
C ASP A 84 0.16 -9.05 -4.03
N ASN A 85 -0.66 -8.25 -3.33
CA ASN A 85 -0.99 -6.88 -3.70
C ASN A 85 -0.79 -5.91 -2.53
N LEU A 86 -0.86 -4.60 -2.80
CA LEU A 86 -0.69 -3.57 -1.78
C LEU A 86 -1.81 -3.60 -0.72
N TYR A 87 -3.02 -4.00 -1.11
CA TYR A 87 -4.14 -4.13 -0.18
C TYR A 87 -3.92 -5.25 0.85
N ASP A 88 -3.32 -6.38 0.46
CA ASP A 88 -2.96 -7.46 1.38
C ASP A 88 -1.95 -6.98 2.43
N VAL A 89 -0.99 -6.13 2.03
CA VAL A 89 -0.03 -5.52 2.96
C VAL A 89 -0.76 -4.68 4.02
N PHE A 90 -1.71 -3.85 3.61
CA PHE A 90 -2.47 -3.04 4.56
C PHE A 90 -3.34 -3.89 5.50
N ILE A 91 -3.90 -5.00 5.02
CA ILE A 91 -4.60 -5.97 5.88
C ILE A 91 -3.65 -6.55 6.91
N ASN A 92 -2.45 -6.97 6.50
CA ASN A 92 -1.49 -7.58 7.41
C ASN A 92 -1.06 -6.58 8.49
N ILE A 93 -0.74 -5.33 8.10
CA ILE A 93 -0.41 -4.25 9.05
C ILE A 93 -1.57 -4.01 10.03
N ARG A 94 -2.81 -3.91 9.53
CA ARG A 94 -4.00 -3.70 10.38
C ARG A 94 -4.14 -4.80 11.43
N ASP A 95 -3.96 -6.05 11.02
CA ASP A 95 -4.07 -7.18 11.92
C ASP A 95 -2.94 -7.18 12.96
N ASP A 96 -1.70 -6.85 12.55
CA ASP A 96 -0.55 -6.73 13.45
C ASP A 96 -0.76 -5.60 14.49
N GLU A 97 -1.23 -4.42 14.06
CA GLU A 97 -1.56 -3.29 14.94
C GLU A 97 -2.73 -3.60 15.90
N GLY A 98 -3.60 -4.55 15.55
CA GLY A 98 -4.65 -5.03 16.44
C GLY A 98 -4.15 -5.99 17.52
N GLU A 99 -2.95 -6.55 17.37
CA GLU A 99 -2.33 -7.49 18.31
C GLU A 99 -1.34 -6.83 19.28
N HIS A 100 -0.94 -5.58 19.01
CA HIS A 100 -0.14 -4.72 19.90
C HIS A 100 -0.93 -4.17 21.09
#